data_AF-A0A1A7WBS0-F1
#
_entry.id   AF-A0A1A7WBS0-F1
#
_cell.length_a   1.000
_cell.length_b   1.000
_cell.length_c   1.000
_cell.angle_alpha   90.00
_cell.angle_beta   90.00
_cell.angle_gamma   90.00
#
_symmetry.space_group_name_H-M   'P 1'
#
loop_
_entity.id
_entity.type
_entity.pdbx_description
1 polymer ?
#
loop_
_entity_poly.entity_id
_entity_poly.type
_entity_poly.pdbx_seq_one_letter_code
_entity_poly.pdbx_strand_id
1 'polypeptide(L)'
;MAASSEIQLDHLPSDPLLHILSYLSYRDVVHCSYVSKRLNDLCKHNPLWRRHCCNHWLLTDTDRLQSGLSWYGLFKKFYSDLGRYIEHYVVLKKSWEQLKNFLQQRCPRMIASLKGGATEAELEDIEAQIGCKLPDDYRCSYRIHNGQKLVIPGLMGSMSLSNHYRSEVLLDVETAAGGFQLRKGMRHCLPLTFCFHTGLSQYLALEDAEGRRKSESFYPCPDQIAQDPSAIDMFITGSSFSDWFTGYVSNVVTGEYPIIKDQIFRYVHEKGCVATTGDITVSVSTSFLPELSSVHPPHFFFTYRI
;
A
#
# COMPACT_ATOMS: atom_id res chain seq x y z
N MET A 1 16.59 -48.43 -40.43
CA MET A 1 15.72 -47.91 -39.36
C MET A 1 16.50 -46.84 -38.62
N ALA A 2 16.20 -45.56 -38.87
CA ALA A 2 16.81 -44.48 -38.11
C ALA A 2 16.19 -44.50 -36.72
N ALA A 3 16.99 -44.79 -35.70
CA ALA A 3 16.56 -44.68 -34.31
C ALA A 3 16.09 -43.24 -34.10
N SER A 4 14.85 -43.06 -33.67
CA SER A 4 14.38 -41.78 -33.16
C SER A 4 15.24 -41.48 -31.92
N SER A 5 16.27 -40.65 -32.09
CA SER A 5 17.04 -40.14 -30.97
C SER A 5 16.08 -39.40 -30.07
N GLU A 6 15.77 -39.97 -28.90
CA GLU A 6 15.04 -39.26 -27.86
C GLU A 6 15.77 -37.95 -27.58
N ILE A 7 15.12 -36.83 -27.90
CA ILE A 7 15.64 -35.51 -27.60
C ILE A 7 15.52 -35.34 -26.09
N GLN A 8 16.57 -35.68 -25.35
CA GLN A 8 16.64 -35.38 -23.93
C GLN A 8 17.06 -33.92 -23.75
N LEU A 9 16.50 -33.25 -22.75
CA LEU A 9 16.76 -31.85 -22.43
C LEU A 9 18.26 -31.55 -22.28
N ASP A 10 19.01 -32.50 -21.73
CA ASP A 10 20.46 -32.41 -21.51
C ASP A 10 21.30 -32.42 -22.79
N HIS A 11 20.72 -32.74 -23.95
CA HIS A 11 21.39 -32.71 -25.25
C HIS A 11 21.12 -31.43 -26.05
N LEU A 12 20.17 -30.58 -25.61
CA LEU A 12 19.91 -29.30 -26.28
C LEU A 12 21.11 -28.36 -26.13
N PRO A 13 21.45 -27.51 -27.11
CA PRO A 13 22.46 -26.47 -26.95
C PRO A 13 22.08 -25.45 -25.85
N SER A 14 23.06 -24.68 -25.38
CA SER A 14 22.83 -23.71 -24.30
C SER A 14 21.85 -22.59 -24.69
N ASP A 15 21.90 -22.09 -25.92
CA ASP A 15 21.06 -20.96 -26.33
C ASP A 15 19.55 -21.30 -26.34
N PRO A 16 19.09 -22.43 -26.92
CA PRO A 16 17.70 -22.87 -26.78
C PRO A 16 17.27 -23.07 -25.32
N LEU A 17 18.14 -23.66 -24.48
CA LEU A 17 17.84 -23.84 -23.06
C LEU A 17 17.69 -22.50 -22.34
N LEU A 18 18.59 -21.55 -22.57
CA LEU A 18 18.48 -20.20 -22.01
C LEU A 18 17.21 -19.49 -22.48
N HIS A 19 16.84 -19.67 -23.74
CA HIS A 19 15.59 -19.13 -24.26
C HIS A 19 14.38 -19.73 -23.54
N ILE A 20 14.33 -21.05 -23.36
CA ILE A 20 13.27 -21.74 -22.60
C ILE A 20 13.23 -21.23 -21.15
N LEU A 21 14.38 -21.16 -20.47
CA LEU A 21 14.48 -20.68 -19.09
C LEU A 21 14.00 -19.23 -18.95
N SER A 22 14.08 -18.40 -20.00
CA SER A 22 13.65 -17.00 -19.96
C SER A 22 12.13 -16.78 -19.83
N TYR A 23 11.34 -17.84 -20.06
CA TYR A 23 9.89 -17.84 -19.89
C TYR A 23 9.45 -18.25 -18.48
N LEU A 24 10.35 -18.80 -17.68
CA LEU A 24 10.03 -19.33 -16.36
C LEU A 24 9.90 -18.23 -15.31
N SER A 25 9.15 -18.52 -14.23
CA SER A 25 9.15 -17.66 -13.05
C SER A 25 10.50 -17.76 -12.33
N TYR A 26 10.82 -16.77 -11.48
CA TYR A 26 12.07 -16.82 -10.72
C TYR A 26 12.14 -18.07 -9.82
N ARG A 27 10.99 -18.55 -9.30
CA ARG A 27 10.91 -19.77 -8.47
C ARG A 27 11.26 -21.00 -9.31
N ASP A 28 10.71 -21.10 -10.51
CA ASP A 28 10.95 -22.22 -11.42
C ASP A 28 12.40 -22.24 -11.92
N VAL A 29 12.99 -21.08 -12.24
CA VAL A 29 14.42 -20.98 -12.57
C VAL A 29 15.29 -21.49 -11.42
N VAL A 30 14.95 -21.15 -10.17
CA VAL A 30 15.64 -21.68 -8.99
C VAL A 30 15.47 -23.19 -8.88
N HIS A 31 14.26 -23.72 -9.07
CA HIS A 31 14.00 -25.16 -9.04
C HIS A 31 14.80 -25.91 -10.12
N CYS A 32 14.82 -25.42 -11.36
CA CYS A 32 15.63 -25.98 -12.44
C CYS A 32 17.12 -26.02 -12.07
N SER A 33 17.60 -25.04 -11.31
CA SER A 33 19.00 -25.00 -10.87
C SER A 33 19.40 -26.16 -9.95
N TYR A 34 18.43 -26.85 -9.33
CA TYR A 34 18.69 -28.02 -8.47
C TYR A 34 18.69 -29.36 -9.22
N VAL A 35 18.28 -29.38 -10.48
CA VAL A 35 18.07 -30.64 -11.25
C VAL A 35 19.40 -31.22 -11.75
N SER A 36 20.30 -30.40 -12.29
CA SER A 36 21.60 -30.84 -12.79
C SER A 36 22.66 -29.74 -12.71
N LYS A 37 23.94 -30.11 -12.75
CA LYS A 37 25.05 -29.12 -12.76
C LYS A 37 24.96 -28.17 -13.95
N ARG A 38 24.63 -28.71 -15.13
CA ARG A 38 24.48 -27.92 -16.35
C ARG A 38 23.35 -26.89 -16.22
N LEU A 39 22.19 -27.31 -15.72
CA LEU A 39 21.07 -26.39 -15.48
C LEU A 39 21.38 -25.39 -14.38
N ASN A 40 22.14 -25.78 -13.35
CA ASN A 40 22.59 -24.86 -12.31
C ASN A 40 23.40 -23.69 -12.89
N ASP A 41 24.34 -23.98 -13.79
CA ASP A 41 25.18 -22.97 -14.43
C ASP A 41 24.37 -22.06 -15.37
N LEU A 42 23.50 -22.66 -16.20
CA LEU A 42 22.62 -21.91 -17.11
C LEU A 42 21.61 -21.03 -16.35
N CYS A 43 21.02 -21.53 -15.27
CA CYS A 43 20.07 -20.77 -14.46
C CYS A 43 20.70 -19.56 -13.77
N LYS A 44 22.04 -19.49 -13.64
CA LYS A 44 22.75 -18.31 -13.12
C LYS A 44 23.07 -17.27 -14.19
N HIS A 45 22.73 -17.53 -15.44
CA HIS A 45 23.04 -16.65 -16.56
C HIS A 45 22.34 -15.29 -16.43
N ASN A 46 23.12 -14.21 -16.47
CA ASN A 46 22.69 -12.85 -16.10
C ASN A 46 21.43 -12.33 -16.82
N PRO A 47 21.30 -12.47 -18.15
CA PRO A 47 20.11 -12.05 -18.89
C PRO A 47 18.78 -12.60 -18.35
N LEU A 48 18.76 -13.81 -17.78
CA LEU A 48 17.54 -14.38 -17.19
C LEU A 48 17.04 -13.54 -16.01
N TRP A 49 17.98 -13.06 -15.19
CA TRP A 49 17.68 -12.33 -13.96
C TRP A 49 17.41 -10.86 -14.16
N ARG A 50 17.83 -10.29 -15.30
CA ARG A 50 17.53 -8.88 -15.64
C ARG A 50 16.03 -8.61 -15.54
N ARG A 51 15.23 -9.43 -16.24
CA ARG A 51 13.77 -9.29 -16.26
C ARG A 51 13.17 -9.40 -14.86
N HIS A 52 13.61 -10.37 -14.05
CA HIS A 52 13.11 -10.54 -12.69
C HIS A 52 13.48 -9.37 -11.78
N CYS A 53 14.70 -8.84 -11.87
CA CYS A 53 15.11 -7.65 -11.12
C CYS A 53 14.29 -6.41 -11.51
N CYS A 54 14.08 -6.17 -12.81
CA CYS A 54 13.24 -5.07 -13.27
C CYS A 54 11.79 -5.23 -12.80
N ASN A 55 11.24 -6.45 -12.90
CA ASN A 55 9.84 -6.70 -12.61
C ASN A 55 9.52 -6.70 -11.11
N HIS A 56 10.38 -7.29 -10.28
CA HIS A 56 10.11 -7.46 -8.84
C HIS A 56 10.73 -6.37 -7.97
N TRP A 57 11.84 -5.76 -8.40
CA TRP A 57 12.60 -4.81 -7.58
C TRP A 57 12.72 -3.42 -8.21
N LEU A 58 12.18 -3.22 -9.42
CA LEU A 58 12.23 -1.96 -10.17
C LEU A 58 13.66 -1.50 -10.47
N LEU A 59 14.60 -2.44 -10.53
CA LEU A 59 16.01 -2.14 -10.78
C LEU A 59 16.28 -1.87 -12.26
N THR A 60 17.25 -1.00 -12.50
CA THR A 60 17.68 -0.53 -13.82
C THR A 60 19.14 -0.91 -14.08
N ASP A 61 19.59 -0.75 -15.34
CA ASP A 61 21.01 -0.99 -15.66
C ASP A 61 21.95 -0.07 -14.88
N THR A 62 21.51 1.15 -14.53
CA THR A 62 22.30 2.06 -13.69
C THR A 62 22.48 1.52 -12.29
N ASP A 63 21.44 0.96 -11.67
CA ASP A 63 21.54 0.33 -10.35
C ASP A 63 22.51 -0.86 -10.38
N ARG A 64 22.46 -1.64 -11.46
CA ARG A 64 23.38 -2.75 -11.65
C ARG A 64 24.82 -2.28 -11.73
N LEU A 65 25.09 -1.30 -12.59
CA LEU A 65 26.44 -0.76 -12.78
C LEU A 65 27.00 -0.19 -11.47
N GLN A 66 26.19 0.54 -10.70
CA GLN A 66 26.59 1.12 -9.41
C GLN A 66 26.87 0.05 -8.35
N SER A 67 26.12 -1.05 -8.34
CA SER A 67 26.31 -2.13 -7.37
C SER A 67 27.57 -2.96 -7.60
N GLY A 68 28.12 -2.97 -8.83
CA GLY A 68 29.19 -3.88 -9.26
C GLY A 68 28.77 -5.37 -9.32
N LEU A 69 27.51 -5.69 -9.03
CA LEU A 69 27.00 -7.06 -9.00
C LEU A 69 26.41 -7.49 -10.35
N SER A 70 26.33 -8.81 -10.50
CA SER A 70 25.57 -9.45 -11.58
C SER A 70 24.06 -9.28 -11.35
N TRP A 71 23.23 -9.41 -12.38
CA TRP A 71 21.77 -9.37 -12.22
C TRP A 71 21.28 -10.46 -11.27
N TYR A 72 21.87 -11.65 -11.33
CA TYR A 72 21.58 -12.73 -10.38
C TYR A 72 21.98 -12.37 -8.95
N GLY A 73 23.16 -11.77 -8.77
CA GLY A 73 23.65 -11.32 -7.47
C GLY A 73 22.75 -10.24 -6.86
N LEU A 74 22.27 -9.29 -7.69
CA LEU A 74 21.29 -8.29 -7.27
C LEU A 74 19.97 -8.92 -6.86
N PHE A 75 19.45 -9.84 -7.67
CA PHE A 75 18.20 -10.50 -7.33
C PHE A 75 18.31 -11.18 -5.97
N LYS A 76 19.39 -11.92 -5.72
CA LYS A 76 19.66 -12.56 -4.43
C LYS A 76 19.73 -11.56 -3.28
N LYS A 77 20.49 -10.47 -3.45
CA LYS A 77 20.66 -9.43 -2.44
C LYS A 77 19.33 -8.78 -2.06
N PHE A 78 18.52 -8.44 -3.05
CA PHE A 78 17.19 -7.86 -2.81
C PHE A 78 16.23 -8.89 -2.25
N TYR A 79 16.28 -10.14 -2.73
CA TYR A 79 15.43 -11.21 -2.20
C TYR A 79 15.76 -11.55 -0.74
N SER A 80 17.02 -11.49 -0.31
CA SER A 80 17.36 -11.74 1.10
C SER A 80 16.82 -10.67 2.05
N ASP A 81 16.59 -9.45 1.56
CA ASP A 81 16.11 -8.33 2.38
C ASP A 81 14.59 -8.12 2.23
N LEU A 82 14.09 -8.06 0.99
CA LEU A 82 12.71 -7.72 0.63
C LEU A 82 11.92 -8.92 0.08
N GLY A 83 12.50 -10.12 0.06
CA GLY A 83 11.86 -11.33 -0.51
C GLY A 83 10.51 -11.66 0.10
N ARG A 84 10.33 -11.36 1.41
CA ARG A 84 9.04 -11.48 2.11
C ARG A 84 7.93 -10.69 1.43
N TYR A 85 8.25 -9.54 0.83
CA TYR A 85 7.28 -8.61 0.26
C TYR A 85 7.23 -8.63 -1.26
N ILE A 86 7.79 -9.66 -1.90
CA ILE A 86 7.95 -9.70 -3.37
C ILE A 86 6.63 -9.50 -4.14
N GLU A 87 5.51 -9.89 -3.55
CA GLU A 87 4.16 -9.78 -4.14
C GLU A 87 3.57 -8.36 -4.01
N HIS A 88 4.03 -7.56 -3.05
CA HIS A 88 3.49 -6.23 -2.76
C HIS A 88 4.42 -5.08 -3.17
N TYR A 89 5.74 -5.32 -3.14
CA TYR A 89 6.76 -4.28 -3.24
C TYR A 89 6.61 -3.39 -4.46
N VAL A 90 6.40 -3.99 -5.63
CA VAL A 90 6.31 -3.26 -6.91
C VAL A 90 5.16 -2.28 -6.91
N VAL A 91 3.98 -2.72 -6.46
CA VAL A 91 2.75 -1.91 -6.47
C VAL A 91 2.92 -0.77 -5.47
N LEU A 92 3.28 -1.08 -4.23
CA LEU A 92 3.44 -0.09 -3.17
C LEU A 92 4.56 0.92 -3.46
N LYS A 93 5.70 0.45 -3.97
CA LYS A 93 6.83 1.32 -4.35
C LYS A 93 6.42 2.27 -5.47
N LYS A 94 5.75 1.79 -6.51
CA LYS A 94 5.23 2.65 -7.59
C LYS A 94 4.24 3.69 -7.06
N SER A 95 3.29 3.29 -6.22
CA SER A 95 2.31 4.21 -5.64
C SER A 95 2.96 5.29 -4.77
N TRP A 96 3.95 4.93 -3.94
CA TRP A 96 4.73 5.91 -3.18
C TRP A 96 5.50 6.87 -4.08
N GLU A 97 6.19 6.38 -5.12
CA GLU A 97 6.91 7.26 -6.06
C GLU A 97 5.97 8.17 -6.85
N GLN A 98 4.81 7.68 -7.28
CA GLN A 98 3.78 8.48 -7.94
C GLN A 98 3.25 9.59 -7.03
N LEU A 99 2.89 9.25 -5.79
CA LEU A 99 2.43 10.21 -4.80
C LEU A 99 3.50 11.27 -4.53
N LYS A 100 4.75 10.85 -4.32
CA LYS A 100 5.86 11.76 -4.08
C LYS A 100 6.10 12.72 -5.23
N ASN A 101 6.18 12.20 -6.45
CA ASN A 101 6.42 13.02 -7.64
C ASN A 101 5.30 14.03 -7.87
N PHE A 102 4.05 13.62 -7.66
CA PHE A 102 2.88 14.49 -7.78
C PHE A 102 2.88 15.60 -6.72
N LEU A 103 3.08 15.23 -5.45
CA LEU A 103 3.06 16.18 -4.34
C LEU A 103 4.31 17.08 -4.31
N GLN A 104 5.46 16.63 -4.81
CA GLN A 104 6.66 17.47 -4.90
C GLN A 104 6.43 18.73 -5.75
N GLN A 105 5.53 18.65 -6.74
CA GLN A 105 5.21 19.78 -7.63
C GLN A 105 4.05 20.64 -7.11
N ARG A 106 3.18 20.08 -6.25
CA ARG A 106 1.89 20.69 -5.86
C ARG A 106 1.79 21.04 -4.38
N CYS A 107 2.49 20.31 -3.52
CA CYS A 107 2.47 20.43 -2.06
C CYS A 107 3.79 19.93 -1.44
N PRO A 108 4.92 20.65 -1.61
CA PRO A 108 6.24 20.19 -1.15
C PRO A 108 6.33 20.00 0.36
N ARG A 109 5.54 20.76 1.14
CA ARG A 109 5.49 20.63 2.60
C ARG A 109 5.03 19.25 3.05
N MET A 110 4.12 18.61 2.30
CA MET A 110 3.65 17.26 2.59
C MET A 110 4.79 16.25 2.46
N ILE A 111 5.63 16.39 1.43
CA ILE A 111 6.80 15.52 1.23
C ILE A 111 7.78 15.64 2.40
N ALA A 112 8.07 16.86 2.86
CA ALA A 112 8.99 17.10 3.97
C ALA A 112 8.53 16.50 5.32
N SER A 113 7.24 16.15 5.42
CA SER A 113 6.66 15.52 6.60
C SER A 113 6.73 13.99 6.57
N LEU A 114 6.99 13.36 5.43
CA LEU A 114 7.14 11.91 5.32
C LEU A 114 8.35 11.44 6.12
N LYS A 115 8.18 10.34 6.87
CA LYS A 115 9.30 9.69 7.56
C LYS A 115 10.02 8.73 6.62
N GLY A 116 11.28 8.45 6.93
CA GLY A 116 12.05 7.39 6.26
C GLY A 116 11.39 6.02 6.49
N GLY A 117 11.83 5.01 5.74
CA GLY A 117 11.35 3.65 5.94
C GLY A 117 11.75 3.07 7.29
N ALA A 118 10.87 2.26 7.88
CA ALA A 118 11.18 1.46 9.06
C ALA A 118 12.09 0.27 8.69
N THR A 119 12.91 -0.16 9.64
CA THR A 119 13.73 -1.36 9.55
C THR A 119 12.91 -2.61 9.89
N GLU A 120 13.38 -3.80 9.49
CA GLU A 120 12.73 -5.07 9.88
C GLU A 120 12.69 -5.23 11.40
N ALA A 121 13.78 -4.88 12.09
CA ALA A 121 13.89 -4.98 13.55
C ALA A 121 12.85 -4.10 14.25
N GLU A 122 12.70 -2.84 13.83
CA GLU A 122 11.66 -1.95 14.38
C GLU A 122 10.25 -2.54 14.18
N LEU A 123 9.96 -3.12 13.01
CA LEU A 123 8.66 -3.75 12.76
C LEU A 123 8.46 -5.05 13.56
N GLU A 124 9.52 -5.81 13.82
CA GLU A 124 9.49 -7.00 14.66
C GLU A 124 9.27 -6.65 16.14
N ASP A 125 9.95 -5.61 16.63
CA ASP A 125 9.78 -5.09 18.00
C ASP A 125 8.35 -4.63 18.23
N ILE A 126 7.74 -3.96 17.25
CA ILE A 126 6.32 -3.56 17.34
C ILE A 126 5.40 -4.78 17.36
N GLU A 127 5.62 -5.79 16.52
CA GLU A 127 4.83 -7.03 16.56
C GLU A 127 4.94 -7.74 17.92
N ALA A 128 6.14 -7.75 18.50
CA ALA A 128 6.37 -8.31 19.84
C ALA A 128 5.66 -7.49 20.92
N GLN A 129 5.64 -6.16 20.81
CA GLN A 129 4.95 -5.26 21.73
C GLN A 129 3.43 -5.45 21.69
N ILE A 130 2.82 -5.49 20.50
CA ILE A 130 1.36 -5.57 20.35
C ILE A 130 0.83 -7.01 20.43
N GLY A 131 1.70 -8.02 20.31
CA GLY A 131 1.33 -9.44 20.35
C GLY A 131 0.59 -9.95 19.11
N CYS A 132 0.61 -9.19 18.00
CA CYS A 132 -0.05 -9.53 16.74
C CYS A 132 0.91 -9.35 15.56
N LYS A 133 0.68 -10.12 14.48
CA LYS A 133 1.46 -9.97 13.24
C LYS A 133 0.90 -8.86 12.36
N LEU A 134 1.79 -8.00 11.86
CA LEU A 134 1.45 -6.98 10.88
C LEU A 134 1.31 -7.62 9.48
N PRO A 135 0.30 -7.23 8.68
CA PRO A 135 0.19 -7.67 7.28
C PRO A 135 1.43 -7.32 6.46
N ASP A 136 1.80 -8.20 5.52
CA ASP A 136 3.02 -8.04 4.71
C ASP A 136 2.95 -6.80 3.80
N ASP A 137 1.78 -6.42 3.31
CA ASP A 137 1.61 -5.20 2.54
C ASP A 137 1.77 -3.92 3.40
N TYR A 138 1.23 -3.91 4.61
CA TYR A 138 1.49 -2.85 5.58
C TYR A 138 2.99 -2.72 5.87
N ARG A 139 3.66 -3.83 6.26
CA ARG A 139 5.10 -3.83 6.53
C ARG A 139 5.90 -3.34 5.32
N CYS A 140 5.59 -3.85 4.13
CA CYS A 140 6.25 -3.45 2.90
C CYS A 140 6.15 -1.94 2.65
N SER A 141 4.95 -1.37 2.83
CA SER A 141 4.74 0.07 2.65
C SER A 141 5.53 0.89 3.67
N TYR A 142 5.51 0.46 4.95
CA TYR A 142 6.18 1.15 6.04
C TYR A 142 7.71 1.06 5.96
N ARG A 143 8.25 0.01 5.33
CA ARG A 143 9.68 -0.06 4.95
C ARG A 143 10.07 0.94 3.85
N ILE A 144 9.11 1.45 3.08
CA ILE A 144 9.35 2.52 2.10
C ILE A 144 9.23 3.88 2.80
N HIS A 145 8.14 4.10 3.54
CA HIS A 145 7.89 5.30 4.34
C HIS A 145 7.12 4.95 5.62
N ASN A 146 7.72 5.19 6.79
CA ASN A 146 7.13 4.93 8.10
C ASN A 146 6.14 6.04 8.52
N GLY A 147 5.08 6.20 7.74
CA GLY A 147 4.07 7.23 7.98
C GLY A 147 4.59 8.66 7.85
N GLN A 148 3.97 9.56 8.61
CA GLN A 148 4.20 10.99 8.58
C GLN A 148 4.58 11.50 9.97
N LYS A 149 5.34 12.59 10.03
CA LYS A 149 5.41 13.41 11.25
C LYS A 149 4.00 13.88 11.63
N LEU A 150 3.73 13.98 12.92
CA LEU A 150 2.46 14.45 13.47
C LEU A 150 2.27 15.95 13.27
N VAL A 151 2.05 16.37 12.02
CA VAL A 151 1.86 17.76 11.60
C VAL A 151 0.63 17.88 10.71
N ILE A 152 0.04 19.07 10.67
CA ILE A 152 -1.10 19.41 9.80
C ILE A 152 -0.64 20.33 8.65
N PRO A 153 -1.19 20.19 7.44
CA PRO A 153 -2.19 19.21 7.01
C PRO A 153 -1.64 17.77 6.98
N GLY A 154 -2.51 16.81 7.24
CA GLY A 154 -2.17 15.39 7.20
C GLY A 154 -2.17 14.81 5.79
N LEU A 155 -1.31 13.80 5.59
CA LEU A 155 -1.10 13.13 4.31
C LEU A 155 -2.34 12.42 3.82
N MET A 156 -3.20 11.94 4.71
CA MET A 156 -4.44 11.21 4.38
C MET A 156 -5.61 12.16 4.12
N GLY A 157 -5.30 13.43 3.87
CA GLY A 157 -6.21 14.42 3.33
C GLY A 157 -7.09 15.10 4.36
N SER A 158 -7.70 16.18 3.90
CA SER A 158 -8.53 17.09 4.67
C SER A 158 -9.96 17.12 4.14
N MET A 159 -10.86 17.63 4.97
CA MET A 159 -12.22 18.01 4.62
C MET A 159 -12.61 19.20 5.51
N SER A 160 -13.41 20.12 4.99
CA SER A 160 -13.81 21.34 5.70
C SER A 160 -15.26 21.70 5.36
N LEU A 161 -16.00 22.07 6.39
CA LEU A 161 -17.36 22.62 6.43
C LEU A 161 -17.34 23.87 7.33
N SER A 162 -18.43 24.65 7.36
CA SER A 162 -18.48 25.92 8.09
C SER A 162 -18.06 25.84 9.56
N ASN A 163 -18.40 24.76 10.25
CA ASN A 163 -18.09 24.53 11.67
C ASN A 163 -17.33 23.22 11.94
N HIS A 164 -16.81 22.56 10.89
CA HIS A 164 -16.17 21.26 11.03
C HIS A 164 -14.96 21.15 10.11
N TYR A 165 -13.82 20.76 10.65
CA TYR A 165 -12.59 20.56 9.88
C TYR A 165 -11.93 19.26 10.31
N ARG A 166 -11.51 18.47 9.31
CA ARG A 166 -10.78 17.23 9.46
C ARG A 166 -9.51 17.31 8.63
N SER A 167 -8.40 16.83 9.17
CA SER A 167 -7.16 16.56 8.45
C SER A 167 -6.49 15.35 9.09
N GLU A 168 -6.36 14.26 8.32
CA GLU A 168 -5.89 12.96 8.83
C GLU A 168 -4.40 12.76 8.52
N VAL A 169 -3.62 12.53 9.56
CA VAL A 169 -2.19 12.19 9.47
C VAL A 169 -2.06 10.68 9.31
N LEU A 170 -1.16 10.24 8.43
CA LEU A 170 -0.75 8.82 8.37
C LEU A 170 0.19 8.53 9.53
N LEU A 171 -0.21 7.67 10.45
CA LEU A 171 0.58 7.36 11.64
C LEU A 171 1.83 6.56 11.27
N ASP A 172 2.95 6.86 11.93
CA ASP A 172 4.07 5.93 11.97
C ASP A 172 3.74 4.71 12.84
N VAL A 173 4.50 3.63 12.64
CA VAL A 173 4.22 2.33 13.25
C VAL A 173 4.32 2.33 14.79
N GLU A 174 5.21 3.15 15.36
CA GLU A 174 5.39 3.27 16.81
C GLU A 174 4.17 3.97 17.44
N THR A 175 3.76 5.10 16.86
CA THR A 175 2.56 5.82 17.28
C THR A 175 1.31 4.97 17.10
N ALA A 176 1.22 4.23 16.00
CA ALA A 176 0.11 3.30 15.75
C ALA A 176 0.05 2.19 16.80
N ALA A 177 1.18 1.61 17.18
CA ALA A 177 1.26 0.58 18.22
C ALA A 177 0.81 1.11 19.60
N GLY A 178 1.13 2.36 19.94
CA GLY A 178 0.64 3.01 21.15
C GLY A 178 -0.89 3.15 21.20
N GLY A 179 -1.54 3.19 20.02
CA GLY A 179 -3.00 3.25 19.89
C GLY A 179 -3.66 1.89 19.60
N PHE A 180 -2.92 0.78 19.65
CA PHE A 180 -3.43 -0.56 19.38
C PHE A 180 -4.56 -0.95 20.34
N GLN A 181 -5.61 -1.58 19.81
CA GLN A 181 -6.85 -1.81 20.54
C GLN A 181 -7.03 -3.28 20.92
N LEU A 182 -7.23 -3.54 22.22
CA LEU A 182 -7.60 -4.85 22.78
C LEU A 182 -8.99 -4.85 23.44
N ARG A 183 -9.64 -3.68 23.51
CA ARG A 183 -10.97 -3.56 24.10
C ARG A 183 -12.02 -4.22 23.21
N LYS A 184 -13.09 -4.74 23.84
CA LYS A 184 -14.28 -5.25 23.15
C LYS A 184 -14.81 -4.18 22.18
N GLY A 185 -15.21 -4.60 20.98
CA GLY A 185 -15.66 -3.76 19.87
C GLY A 185 -14.55 -3.34 18.90
N MET A 186 -13.30 -3.28 19.37
CA MET A 186 -12.13 -2.88 18.58
C MET A 186 -10.96 -3.86 18.72
N ARG A 187 -11.21 -5.14 19.05
CA ARG A 187 -10.11 -6.09 19.32
C ARG A 187 -9.20 -6.24 18.10
N HIS A 188 -7.90 -6.31 18.36
CA HIS A 188 -6.84 -6.50 17.37
C HIS A 188 -6.82 -5.44 16.26
N CYS A 189 -7.24 -4.21 16.57
CA CYS A 189 -7.29 -3.11 15.60
C CYS A 189 -6.12 -2.14 15.81
N LEU A 190 -5.35 -1.90 14.75
CA LEU A 190 -4.23 -0.98 14.71
C LEU A 190 -4.65 0.33 14.03
N PRO A 191 -4.53 1.51 14.66
CA PRO A 191 -4.88 2.76 14.00
C PRO A 191 -3.89 3.08 12.86
N LEU A 192 -4.43 3.39 11.68
CA LEU A 192 -3.68 3.81 10.50
C LEU A 192 -3.53 5.33 10.43
N THR A 193 -4.58 6.05 10.81
CA THR A 193 -4.65 7.51 10.68
C THR A 193 -5.08 8.13 12.00
N PHE A 194 -4.82 9.43 12.14
CA PHE A 194 -5.38 10.21 13.23
C PHE A 194 -5.69 11.64 12.81
N CYS A 195 -6.84 12.15 13.23
CA CYS A 195 -7.21 13.55 13.10
C CYS A 195 -7.21 14.25 14.45
N PHE A 196 -6.30 15.23 14.63
CA PHE A 196 -6.22 16.03 15.86
C PHE A 196 -7.48 16.86 16.16
N HIS A 197 -8.22 17.25 15.13
CA HIS A 197 -9.38 18.14 15.28
C HIS A 197 -10.63 17.39 15.74
N THR A 198 -10.80 16.13 15.32
CA THR A 198 -12.02 15.34 15.57
C THR A 198 -11.77 14.11 16.45
N GLY A 199 -10.52 13.73 16.68
CA GLY A 199 -10.16 12.46 17.32
C GLY A 199 -10.43 11.22 16.46
N LEU A 200 -10.82 11.40 15.19
CA LEU A 200 -11.14 10.30 14.27
C LEU A 200 -9.88 9.55 13.84
N SER A 201 -9.98 8.23 13.78
CA SER A 201 -8.98 7.32 13.23
C SER A 201 -9.61 6.30 12.29
N GLN A 202 -8.89 5.99 11.21
CA GLN A 202 -9.06 4.72 10.49
C GLN A 202 -8.23 3.65 11.18
N TYR A 203 -8.71 2.41 11.14
CA TYR A 203 -8.03 1.26 11.73
C TYR A 203 -7.82 0.17 10.69
N LEU A 204 -6.83 -0.68 10.94
CA LEU A 204 -6.53 -1.92 10.25
C LEU A 204 -6.81 -3.08 11.20
N ALA A 205 -7.65 -4.04 10.79
CA ALA A 205 -7.85 -5.27 11.54
C ALA A 205 -6.65 -6.21 11.35
N LEU A 206 -5.98 -6.60 12.43
CA LEU A 206 -4.83 -7.52 12.37
C LEU A 206 -5.24 -9.00 12.41
N GLU A 207 -6.46 -9.28 12.88
CA GLU A 207 -7.05 -10.62 12.99
C GLU A 207 -8.55 -10.60 12.63
N ASP A 208 -9.09 -11.79 12.33
CA ASP A 208 -10.53 -11.98 12.15
C ASP A 208 -11.22 -11.89 13.52
N ALA A 209 -11.90 -10.78 13.79
CA ALA A 209 -12.52 -10.54 15.08
C ALA A 209 -13.73 -9.59 14.96
N GLU A 210 -14.78 -9.89 15.73
CA GLU A 210 -15.94 -9.00 15.90
C GLU A 210 -16.57 -8.57 14.56
N GLY A 211 -16.65 -9.51 13.61
CA GLY A 211 -17.24 -9.31 12.28
C GLY A 211 -16.30 -8.73 11.21
N ARG A 212 -15.08 -8.34 11.59
CA ARG A 212 -14.04 -7.86 10.67
C ARG A 212 -13.21 -9.00 10.13
N ARG A 213 -12.76 -8.88 8.89
CA ARG A 213 -11.71 -9.75 8.34
C ARG A 213 -10.35 -9.11 8.52
N LYS A 214 -9.34 -9.95 8.72
CA LYS A 214 -7.93 -9.57 8.75
C LYS A 214 -7.57 -8.75 7.51
N SER A 215 -6.78 -7.71 7.73
CA SER A 215 -6.31 -6.73 6.76
C SER A 215 -7.35 -5.72 6.28
N GLU A 216 -8.63 -5.83 6.67
CA GLU A 216 -9.61 -4.79 6.33
C GLU A 216 -9.27 -3.47 7.05
N SER A 217 -9.34 -2.38 6.30
CA SER A 217 -9.29 -1.03 6.85
C SER A 217 -10.69 -0.44 6.95
N PHE A 218 -10.93 0.34 8.00
CA PHE A 218 -12.27 0.86 8.30
C PHE A 218 -12.27 2.09 9.20
N TYR A 219 -13.37 2.83 9.19
CA TYR A 219 -13.72 3.76 10.28
C TYR A 219 -14.66 3.06 11.27
N PRO A 220 -14.42 3.15 12.59
CA PRO A 220 -15.34 2.66 13.58
C PRO A 220 -16.56 3.58 13.67
N CYS A 221 -17.72 2.99 13.90
CA CYS A 221 -18.99 3.69 14.02
C CYS A 221 -19.71 3.15 15.26
N PRO A 222 -19.66 3.84 16.41
CA PRO A 222 -20.39 3.39 17.59
C PRO A 222 -21.87 3.23 17.29
N ASP A 223 -22.46 2.12 17.71
CA ASP A 223 -23.90 1.90 17.59
C ASP A 223 -24.62 2.88 18.54
N GLN A 224 -25.47 3.75 17.97
CA GLN A 224 -26.13 4.83 18.72
C GLN A 224 -27.33 4.35 19.53
N ILE A 225 -27.85 3.15 19.25
CA ILE A 225 -29.01 2.57 19.91
C ILE A 225 -28.64 1.41 20.85
N ALA A 226 -27.44 0.86 20.73
CA ALA A 226 -26.95 -0.15 21.64
C ALA A 226 -26.72 0.39 23.05
N GLN A 227 -27.13 -0.39 24.05
CA GLN A 227 -26.81 -0.11 25.46
C GLN A 227 -25.34 -0.42 25.79
N ASP A 228 -24.73 -1.36 25.04
CA ASP A 228 -23.34 -1.74 25.22
C ASP A 228 -22.44 -0.80 24.40
N PRO A 229 -21.59 0.04 25.03
CA PRO A 229 -20.70 0.97 24.31
C PRO A 229 -19.61 0.26 23.50
N SER A 230 -19.46 -1.06 23.62
CA SER A 230 -18.59 -1.87 22.78
C SER A 230 -19.26 -2.37 21.50
N ALA A 231 -20.55 -2.11 21.31
CA ALA A 231 -21.22 -2.32 20.03
C ALA A 231 -20.72 -1.25 19.03
N ILE A 232 -19.89 -1.70 18.10
CA ILE A 232 -19.24 -0.84 17.10
C ILE A 232 -19.51 -1.43 15.73
N ASP A 233 -20.28 -0.71 14.95
CA ASP A 233 -20.41 -0.88 13.51
C ASP A 233 -19.18 -0.29 12.79
N MET A 234 -19.13 -0.40 11.47
CA MET A 234 -17.96 0.04 10.71
C MET A 234 -18.30 0.46 9.28
N PHE A 235 -17.52 1.42 8.78
CA PHE A 235 -17.46 1.77 7.37
C PHE A 235 -16.14 1.24 6.81
N ILE A 236 -16.20 0.15 6.05
CA ILE A 236 -15.02 -0.45 5.42
C ILE A 236 -14.47 0.51 4.36
N THR A 237 -13.17 0.80 4.42
CA THR A 237 -12.45 1.70 3.50
C THR A 237 -11.46 0.98 2.59
N GLY A 238 -11.15 -0.28 2.85
CA GLY A 238 -10.32 -1.11 2.00
C GLY A 238 -10.27 -2.56 2.48
N SER A 239 -9.99 -3.46 1.54
CA SER A 239 -9.88 -4.91 1.80
C SER A 239 -8.48 -5.34 2.27
N SER A 240 -7.48 -4.50 2.05
CA SER A 240 -6.09 -4.67 2.48
C SER A 240 -5.43 -3.30 2.61
N PHE A 241 -4.24 -3.23 3.24
CA PHE A 241 -3.49 -1.98 3.26
C PHE A 241 -3.13 -1.51 1.85
N SER A 242 -2.70 -2.43 0.97
CA SER A 242 -2.44 -2.13 -0.44
C SER A 242 -3.65 -1.54 -1.14
N ASP A 243 -4.81 -2.17 -1.01
CA ASP A 243 -6.05 -1.71 -1.65
C ASP A 243 -6.42 -0.30 -1.18
N TRP A 244 -6.44 -0.09 0.15
CA TRP A 244 -6.72 1.20 0.78
C TRP A 244 -5.74 2.30 0.34
N PHE A 245 -4.43 2.04 0.42
CA PHE A 245 -3.41 3.04 0.13
C PHE A 245 -3.30 3.34 -1.37
N THR A 246 -3.33 2.32 -2.22
CA THR A 246 -3.21 2.51 -3.67
C THR A 246 -4.44 3.19 -4.25
N GLY A 247 -5.64 2.88 -3.74
CA GLY A 247 -6.87 3.61 -4.07
C GLY A 247 -6.80 5.07 -3.64
N TYR A 248 -6.28 5.36 -2.45
CA TYR A 248 -6.01 6.73 -2.01
C TYR A 248 -5.06 7.47 -2.95
N VAL A 249 -3.89 6.89 -3.24
CA VAL A 249 -2.87 7.48 -4.13
C VAL A 249 -3.46 7.74 -5.50
N SER A 250 -4.20 6.78 -6.08
CA SER A 250 -4.86 6.91 -7.37
C SER A 250 -5.73 8.17 -7.44
N ASN A 251 -6.58 8.38 -6.42
CA ASN A 251 -7.44 9.56 -6.36
C ASN A 251 -6.65 10.88 -6.25
N VAL A 252 -5.53 10.90 -5.52
CA VAL A 252 -4.67 12.08 -5.46
C VAL A 252 -4.03 12.39 -6.80
N VAL A 253 -3.38 11.40 -7.43
CA VAL A 253 -2.55 11.63 -8.62
C VAL A 253 -3.36 11.85 -9.90
N THR A 254 -4.59 11.34 -9.95
CA THR A 254 -5.54 11.60 -11.05
C THR A 254 -6.23 12.96 -10.92
N GLY A 255 -6.07 13.64 -9.78
CA GLY A 255 -6.74 14.91 -9.50
C GLY A 255 -8.19 14.78 -9.02
N GLU A 256 -8.68 13.55 -8.82
CA GLU A 256 -9.99 13.30 -8.21
C GLU A 256 -10.05 13.92 -6.81
N TYR A 257 -8.96 13.83 -6.01
CA TYR A 257 -8.81 14.62 -4.79
C TYR A 257 -8.11 15.96 -5.07
N PRO A 258 -8.82 17.10 -4.98
CA PRO A 258 -8.24 18.39 -5.30
C PRO A 258 -7.20 18.83 -4.26
N ILE A 259 -6.13 19.46 -4.76
CA ILE A 259 -5.15 20.16 -3.92
C ILE A 259 -5.54 21.64 -3.85
N ILE A 260 -5.81 22.15 -2.64
CA ILE A 260 -6.19 23.54 -2.39
C ILE A 260 -5.30 24.09 -1.28
N LYS A 261 -4.64 25.23 -1.52
CA LYS A 261 -3.75 25.90 -0.54
C LYS A 261 -2.77 24.91 0.13
N ASP A 262 -2.09 24.10 -0.70
CA ASP A 262 -1.15 23.07 -0.27
C ASP A 262 -1.76 21.99 0.64
N GLN A 263 -3.03 21.64 0.47
CA GLN A 263 -3.66 20.53 1.19
C GLN A 263 -4.44 19.64 0.22
N ILE A 264 -4.37 18.34 0.44
CA ILE A 264 -5.20 17.37 -0.27
C ILE A 264 -6.58 17.40 0.36
N PHE A 265 -7.64 17.58 -0.43
CA PHE A 265 -9.00 17.48 0.06
C PHE A 265 -9.70 16.24 -0.49
N ARG A 266 -10.33 15.44 0.38
CA ARG A 266 -10.98 14.17 0.01
C ARG A 266 -12.40 14.37 -0.54
N TYR A 267 -12.56 15.25 -1.52
CA TYR A 267 -13.79 15.38 -2.29
C TYR A 267 -13.63 14.59 -3.59
N VAL A 268 -14.51 13.64 -3.88
CA VAL A 268 -14.52 12.86 -5.12
C VAL A 268 -15.43 13.58 -6.12
N HIS A 269 -14.96 13.78 -7.34
CA HIS A 269 -15.74 14.45 -8.37
C HIS A 269 -16.87 13.55 -8.87
N GLU A 270 -18.10 14.06 -8.87
CA GLU A 270 -19.25 13.34 -9.39
C GLU A 270 -19.40 13.65 -10.88
N LYS A 271 -18.83 12.79 -11.73
CA LYS A 271 -18.74 12.99 -13.19
C LYS A 271 -20.08 13.22 -13.88
N GLY A 272 -21.18 12.72 -13.30
CA GLY A 272 -22.54 12.93 -13.80
C GLY A 272 -23.18 14.25 -13.36
N CYS A 273 -22.62 14.94 -12.37
CA CYS A 273 -23.14 16.18 -11.79
C CYS A 273 -22.33 17.38 -12.27
N VAL A 274 -22.31 17.56 -13.59
CA VAL A 274 -21.70 18.70 -14.27
C VAL A 274 -22.77 19.42 -15.09
N ALA A 275 -22.92 20.72 -14.88
CA ALA A 275 -23.86 21.56 -15.62
C ALA A 275 -23.11 22.75 -16.25
N THR A 276 -23.27 22.93 -17.55
CA THR A 276 -22.68 24.05 -18.30
C THR A 276 -23.78 24.96 -18.82
N THR A 277 -23.73 26.24 -18.45
CA THR A 277 -24.64 27.28 -18.97
C THR A 277 -23.79 28.42 -19.54
N GLY A 278 -23.80 28.57 -20.88
CA GLY A 278 -22.89 29.46 -21.57
C GLY A 278 -21.43 29.07 -21.31
N ASP A 279 -20.62 30.01 -20.83
CA ASP A 279 -19.20 29.81 -20.53
C ASP A 279 -18.95 29.34 -19.08
N ILE A 280 -20.00 29.13 -18.28
CA ILE A 280 -19.89 28.70 -16.88
C ILE A 280 -20.13 27.20 -16.80
N THR A 281 -19.14 26.46 -16.30
CA THR A 281 -19.28 25.04 -15.94
C THR A 281 -19.25 24.91 -14.42
N VAL A 282 -20.30 24.31 -13.88
CA VAL A 282 -20.46 23.98 -12.45
C VAL A 282 -20.33 22.48 -12.31
N SER A 283 -19.56 22.02 -11.32
CA SER A 283 -19.39 20.59 -11.08
C SER A 283 -19.38 20.27 -9.60
N VAL A 284 -20.02 19.17 -9.23
CA VAL A 284 -20.13 18.77 -7.83
C VAL A 284 -19.06 17.74 -7.47
N SER A 285 -18.49 17.87 -6.28
CA SER A 285 -17.64 16.86 -5.67
C SER A 285 -18.15 16.54 -4.26
N THR A 286 -18.14 15.28 -3.86
CA THR A 286 -18.73 14.80 -2.60
C THR A 286 -17.66 14.25 -1.66
N SER A 287 -17.88 14.36 -0.35
CA SER A 287 -17.03 13.72 0.66
C SER A 287 -17.90 13.09 1.74
N PHE A 288 -17.62 11.83 2.05
CA PHE A 288 -18.29 11.09 3.13
C PHE A 288 -17.67 11.42 4.49
N LEU A 289 -18.53 11.66 5.49
CA LEU A 289 -18.12 11.96 6.87
C LEU A 289 -18.50 10.80 7.79
N PRO A 290 -17.62 9.79 7.97
CA PRO A 290 -17.88 8.67 8.87
C PRO A 290 -18.16 9.12 10.31
N GLU A 291 -17.52 10.18 10.79
CA GLU A 291 -17.71 10.67 12.17
C GLU A 291 -19.09 11.34 12.41
N LEU A 292 -19.80 11.73 11.35
CA LEU A 292 -21.16 12.26 11.41
C LEU A 292 -22.19 11.27 10.87
N SER A 293 -21.77 10.04 10.59
CA SER A 293 -22.61 8.99 10.02
C SER A 293 -22.82 7.85 11.02
N SER A 294 -23.94 7.14 10.89
CA SER A 294 -24.29 5.97 11.67
C SER A 294 -24.81 4.84 10.78
N VAL A 295 -24.48 3.59 11.15
CA VAL A 295 -25.06 2.40 10.51
C VAL A 295 -26.39 2.04 11.19
N HIS A 296 -26.43 2.12 12.53
CA HIS A 296 -27.63 1.89 13.32
C HIS A 296 -27.92 3.07 14.28
N PRO A 297 -29.04 3.81 14.07
CA PRO A 297 -29.90 3.79 12.89
C PRO A 297 -29.12 4.30 11.64
N PRO A 298 -29.54 3.95 10.43
CA PRO A 298 -28.80 4.35 9.23
C PRO A 298 -28.92 5.86 8.98
N HIS A 299 -27.79 6.55 9.02
CA HIS A 299 -27.66 7.96 8.67
C HIS A 299 -26.30 8.20 8.00
N PHE A 300 -26.30 8.61 6.73
CA PHE A 300 -25.06 8.80 5.97
C PHE A 300 -24.89 10.28 5.62
N PHE A 301 -23.87 10.89 6.18
CA PHE A 301 -23.58 12.31 5.99
C PHE A 301 -22.56 12.52 4.89
N PHE A 302 -22.95 13.32 3.90
CA PHE A 302 -22.08 13.77 2.81
C PHE A 302 -22.00 15.29 2.79
N THR A 303 -20.82 15.81 2.51
CA THR A 303 -20.60 17.22 2.16
C THR A 303 -20.33 17.37 0.68
N TYR A 304 -20.68 18.53 0.15
CA TYR A 304 -20.56 18.87 -1.26
C TYR A 304 -19.66 20.08 -1.43
N ARG A 305 -18.83 20.03 -2.47
CA ARG A 305 -18.13 21.18 -3.02
C ARG A 305 -18.63 21.41 -4.44
N ILE A 306 -19.02 22.64 -4.73
CA ILE A 306 -19.53 23.10 -6.02
C ILE A 306 -18.50 24.05 -6.64
#